data_AF-L8I3I8-F1
#
_entry.id   AF-L8I3I8-F1
#
_cell.length_a   1.000
_cell.length_b   1.000
_cell.length_c   1.000
_cell.angle_alpha   90.00
_cell.angle_beta   90.00
_cell.angle_gamma   90.00
#
_symmetry.space_group_name_H-M   'P 1'
#
loop_
_entity.id
_entity.type
_entity.pdbx_description
1 polymer ?
#
loop_
_entity_poly.entity_id
_entity_poly.type
_entity_poly.pdbx_seq_one_letter_code
_entity_poly.pdbx_strand_id
1 'polypeptide(L)'
;GSSGLALFLLCCSGALLSSHSHPLPQDVQSAVITELKFSFSKLMEEYEQKEKGVAESCTCRMQCFSVSPQPPHNINSSAILPYFRAIKPFFKDTNNFSDVMDHLKKLELQRAPDIAVPTATYPSKMFVKCVLETFSKCLKL
;
A
#
# COMPACT_ATOMS: atom_id res chain seq x y z
N GLY A 1 -11.56 -4.44 -16.40
CA GLY A 1 -10.32 -4.57 -17.20
C GLY A 1 -9.15 -4.86 -16.28
N SER A 2 -8.52 -6.03 -16.43
CA SER A 2 -7.55 -6.61 -15.49
C SER A 2 -6.17 -5.90 -15.45
N SER A 3 -5.85 -5.03 -16.40
CA SER A 3 -4.48 -4.51 -16.56
C SER A 3 -4.21 -3.13 -15.94
N GLY A 4 -5.24 -2.29 -15.75
CA GLY A 4 -5.05 -0.84 -15.48
C GLY A 4 -4.26 -0.48 -14.21
N LEU A 5 -4.57 -1.10 -13.07
CA LEU A 5 -3.97 -0.71 -11.77
C LEU A 5 -2.60 -1.34 -11.47
N ALA A 6 -2.30 -2.52 -12.03
CA ALA A 6 -0.95 -3.11 -11.93
C ALA A 6 0.03 -2.35 -12.84
N LEU A 7 -0.43 -1.96 -14.04
CA LEU A 7 0.26 -0.98 -14.89
C LEU A 7 0.42 0.37 -14.19
N PHE A 8 -0.52 0.77 -13.34
CA PHE A 8 -0.45 2.04 -12.62
C PHE A 8 0.67 2.07 -11.56
N LEU A 9 0.84 1.00 -10.77
CA LEU A 9 2.02 0.86 -9.89
C LEU A 9 3.32 0.86 -10.70
N LEU A 10 3.34 0.21 -11.87
CA LEU A 10 4.47 0.22 -12.82
C LEU A 10 4.75 1.61 -13.44
N CYS A 11 3.72 2.42 -13.66
CA CYS A 11 3.86 3.78 -14.20
C CYS A 11 4.29 4.79 -13.13
N CYS A 12 4.04 4.50 -11.85
CA CYS A 12 4.45 5.34 -10.72
C CYS A 12 5.94 5.20 -10.38
N SER A 13 6.56 4.06 -10.73
CA SER A 13 8.00 3.87 -10.77
C SER A 13 8.61 4.60 -11.97
N GLY A 14 8.70 5.93 -11.87
CA GLY A 14 9.67 6.72 -12.63
C GLY A 14 9.45 6.90 -14.14
N ALA A 15 8.23 6.83 -14.67
CA ALA A 15 7.98 7.10 -16.09
C ALA A 15 7.66 8.57 -16.44
N LEU A 16 8.03 9.54 -15.60
CA LEU A 16 7.98 10.97 -15.97
C LEU A 16 9.31 11.67 -15.66
N LEU A 17 10.18 11.69 -16.66
CA LEU A 17 11.12 12.78 -16.98
C LEU A 17 12.04 13.28 -15.84
N SER A 18 12.74 12.39 -15.15
CA SER A 18 13.93 12.78 -14.38
C SER A 18 15.16 12.17 -15.05
N SER A 19 16.02 13.01 -15.65
CA SER A 19 17.20 12.63 -16.42
C SER A 19 18.32 11.93 -15.62
N HIS A 20 18.07 11.48 -14.39
CA HIS A 20 19.12 10.98 -13.48
C HIS A 20 18.79 9.70 -12.71
N SER A 21 17.67 9.04 -12.98
CA SER A 21 17.34 7.73 -12.39
C SER A 21 16.87 6.80 -13.50
N HIS A 22 17.69 5.78 -13.82
CA HIS A 22 17.32 4.75 -14.79
C HIS A 22 16.07 4.01 -14.27
N PRO A 23 14.95 3.99 -15.02
CA PRO A 23 13.79 3.21 -14.61
C PRO A 23 14.19 1.74 -14.46
N LEU A 24 13.72 1.09 -13.39
CA LEU A 24 13.96 -0.34 -13.16
C LEU A 24 13.54 -1.16 -14.39
N PRO A 25 14.32 -2.17 -14.79
CA PRO A 25 13.91 -3.10 -15.83
C PRO A 25 12.52 -3.70 -15.55
N GLN A 26 11.69 -3.84 -16.59
CA GLN A 26 10.28 -4.24 -16.45
C GLN A 26 10.11 -5.61 -15.78
N ASP A 27 11.02 -6.54 -16.04
CA ASP A 27 11.14 -7.85 -15.41
C ASP A 27 11.41 -7.74 -13.90
N VAL A 28 12.31 -6.84 -13.49
CA VAL A 28 12.60 -6.58 -12.08
C VAL A 28 11.38 -5.96 -11.38
N GLN A 29 10.69 -5.01 -12.01
CA GLN A 29 9.47 -4.43 -11.43
C GLN A 29 8.36 -5.47 -11.26
N SER A 30 8.18 -6.35 -12.25
CA SER A 30 7.21 -7.46 -12.18
C SER A 30 7.52 -8.44 -11.05
N ALA A 31 8.80 -8.78 -10.87
CA ALA A 31 9.26 -9.62 -9.77
C ALA A 31 8.97 -8.98 -8.41
N VAL A 32 9.34 -7.70 -8.22
CA VAL A 32 9.08 -6.95 -6.98
C VAL A 32 7.59 -6.88 -6.67
N ILE A 33 6.73 -6.65 -7.66
CA ILE A 33 5.26 -6.63 -7.45
C ILE A 33 4.74 -8.01 -7.07
N THR A 34 5.30 -9.07 -7.65
CA THR A 34 4.90 -10.46 -7.32
C THR A 34 5.28 -10.81 -5.89
N GLU A 35 6.51 -10.49 -5.47
CA GLU A 35 6.97 -10.67 -4.09
C GLU A 35 6.16 -9.82 -3.10
N LEU A 36 5.87 -8.56 -3.46
CA LEU A 36 5.02 -7.67 -2.67
C LEU A 36 3.62 -8.26 -2.45
N LYS A 37 2.99 -8.81 -3.50
CA LYS A 37 1.69 -9.47 -3.38
C LYS A 37 1.75 -10.65 -2.42
N PHE A 38 2.77 -11.49 -2.56
CA PHE A 38 2.94 -12.66 -1.70
C PHE A 38 3.13 -12.29 -0.22
N SER A 39 4.07 -11.38 0.09
CA SER A 39 4.30 -10.91 1.46
C SER A 39 3.07 -10.21 2.04
N PHE A 40 2.34 -9.45 1.20
CA PHE A 40 1.15 -8.75 1.65
C PHE A 40 -0.03 -9.68 1.93
N SER A 41 -0.24 -10.73 1.12
CA SER A 41 -1.25 -11.75 1.41
C SER A 41 -1.00 -12.42 2.77
N LYS A 42 0.25 -12.80 3.06
CA LYS A 42 0.62 -13.36 4.37
C LYS A 42 0.38 -12.38 5.53
N LEU A 43 0.75 -11.12 5.33
CA LEU A 43 0.51 -10.06 6.31
C LEU A 43 -0.99 -9.90 6.63
N MET A 44 -1.84 -9.97 5.60
CA MET A 44 -3.30 -9.91 5.78
C MET A 44 -3.82 -11.09 6.59
N GLU A 45 -3.42 -12.31 6.24
CA GLU A 45 -3.82 -13.52 6.97
C GLU A 45 -3.42 -13.44 8.45
N GLU A 46 -2.20 -13.00 8.75
CA GLU A 46 -1.73 -12.80 10.13
C GLU A 46 -2.53 -11.72 10.87
N TYR A 47 -2.84 -10.62 10.20
CA TYR A 47 -3.64 -9.54 10.77
C TYR A 47 -5.05 -10.00 11.10
N GLU A 48 -5.72 -10.72 10.20
CA GLU A 48 -7.08 -11.25 10.39
C GLU A 48 -7.13 -12.28 11.52
N GLN A 49 -6.10 -13.12 11.66
CA GLN A 49 -6.00 -14.08 12.76
C GLN A 49 -5.80 -13.39 14.12
N LYS A 50 -5.01 -12.31 14.16
CA LYS A 50 -4.68 -11.56 15.38
C LYS A 50 -5.81 -10.63 15.83
N GLU A 51 -6.45 -9.93 14.90
CA GLU A 51 -7.43 -8.88 15.17
C GLU A 51 -8.88 -9.38 14.97
N LYS A 52 -9.22 -10.48 15.66
CA LYS A 52 -10.59 -11.00 15.70
C LYS A 52 -11.52 -9.98 16.38
N GLY A 53 -12.61 -9.60 15.70
CA GLY A 53 -13.65 -8.73 16.26
C GLY A 53 -13.57 -7.25 15.86
N VAL A 54 -12.60 -6.84 15.03
CA VAL A 54 -12.68 -5.56 14.31
C VAL A 54 -13.79 -5.69 13.24
N ALA A 55 -14.65 -4.67 13.10
CA ALA A 55 -15.82 -4.69 12.21
C ALA A 55 -15.48 -5.24 10.82
N GLU A 56 -16.34 -6.10 10.25
CA GLU A 56 -16.07 -6.88 9.03
C GLU A 56 -15.67 -6.03 7.82
N SER A 57 -16.17 -4.80 7.71
CA SER A 57 -15.80 -3.87 6.63
C SER A 57 -15.41 -2.51 7.18
N CYS A 58 -14.33 -1.93 6.64
CA CYS A 58 -14.02 -0.54 6.88
C CYS A 58 -14.93 0.38 6.06
N THR A 59 -15.69 1.26 6.73
CA THR A 59 -16.44 2.36 6.09
C THR A 59 -15.64 3.67 6.01
N CYS A 60 -14.39 3.66 6.48
CA CYS A 60 -13.54 4.85 6.51
C CYS A 60 -13.21 5.30 5.08
N ARG A 61 -13.66 6.51 4.72
CA ARG A 61 -13.22 7.18 3.50
C ARG A 61 -11.78 7.65 3.70
N MET A 62 -10.80 6.83 3.35
CA MET A 62 -9.41 7.29 3.27
C MET A 62 -9.30 8.26 2.08
N GLN A 63 -9.31 9.57 2.36
CA GLN A 63 -9.39 10.62 1.33
C GLN A 63 -8.24 10.53 0.30
N CYS A 64 -7.06 10.03 0.69
CA CYS A 64 -5.91 9.89 -0.22
C CYS A 64 -5.84 8.55 -0.97
N PHE A 65 -6.73 7.60 -0.69
CA PHE A 65 -7.04 6.49 -1.61
C PHE A 65 -8.38 6.68 -2.31
N SER A 66 -9.02 7.84 -2.12
CA SER A 66 -10.28 8.12 -2.79
C SER A 66 -10.05 8.09 -4.30
N VAL A 67 -10.86 7.28 -4.97
CA VAL A 67 -11.05 7.35 -6.42
C VAL A 67 -11.72 8.69 -6.67
N SER A 68 -10.94 9.76 -6.83
CA SER A 68 -11.45 10.99 -7.44
C SER A 68 -12.12 10.60 -8.75
N PRO A 69 -13.33 11.07 -9.09
CA PRO A 69 -14.02 10.72 -10.32
C PRO A 69 -13.43 11.41 -11.57
N GLN A 70 -12.21 11.96 -11.52
CA GLN A 70 -11.55 12.52 -12.70
C GLN A 70 -10.37 11.69 -13.20
N PRO A 71 -10.33 11.42 -14.52
CA PRO A 71 -9.18 10.83 -15.17
C PRO A 71 -7.91 11.69 -15.05
N PRO A 72 -6.75 11.03 -14.94
CA PRO A 72 -6.61 9.59 -14.76
C PRO A 72 -6.83 9.29 -13.27
N HIS A 73 -7.77 8.41 -12.96
CA HIS A 73 -8.22 8.12 -11.59
C HIS A 73 -7.16 7.34 -10.82
N ASN A 74 -6.18 8.07 -10.31
CA ASN A 74 -4.96 7.53 -9.77
C ASN A 74 -5.08 7.39 -8.25
N ILE A 75 -4.99 6.16 -7.74
CA ILE A 75 -4.52 5.95 -6.36
C ILE A 75 -3.24 6.76 -6.22
N ASN A 76 -3.13 7.67 -5.26
CA ASN A 76 -1.88 8.39 -5.09
C ASN A 76 -0.84 7.42 -4.54
N SER A 77 -0.05 6.80 -5.42
CA SER A 77 0.98 5.83 -5.05
C SER A 77 2.01 6.43 -4.09
N SER A 78 2.23 7.75 -4.16
CA SER A 78 3.09 8.47 -3.22
C SER A 78 2.58 8.37 -1.77
N ALA A 79 1.27 8.17 -1.56
CA ALA A 79 0.66 8.06 -0.24
C ALA A 79 0.79 6.66 0.38
N ILE A 80 1.14 5.62 -0.41
CA ILE A 80 1.24 4.23 0.08
C ILE A 80 2.31 4.13 1.18
N LEU A 81 3.52 4.60 0.91
CA LEU A 81 4.65 4.50 1.84
C LEU A 81 4.41 5.23 3.17
N PRO A 82 3.89 6.48 3.18
CA PRO A 82 3.46 7.15 4.42
C PRO A 82 2.42 6.38 5.22
N TYR A 83 1.42 5.78 4.58
CA TYR A 83 0.42 4.97 5.27
C TYR A 83 1.03 3.73 5.92
N PHE A 84 1.89 3.01 5.21
CA PHE A 84 2.58 1.87 5.78
C PHE A 84 3.50 2.28 6.94
N ARG A 85 4.23 3.40 6.84
CA ARG A 85 5.00 3.92 7.99
C ARG A 85 4.11 4.21 9.19
N ALA A 86 2.95 4.82 8.97
CA ALA A 86 1.99 5.17 10.01
C ALA A 86 1.46 3.92 10.74
N ILE A 87 1.21 2.81 10.03
CA ILE A 87 0.72 1.57 10.63
C ILE A 87 1.85 0.63 11.13
N LYS A 88 3.12 0.93 10.87
CA LYS A 88 4.26 0.13 11.35
C LYS A 88 4.20 -0.22 12.84
N PRO A 89 3.83 0.68 13.78
CA PRO A 89 3.79 0.36 15.21
C PRO A 89 2.84 -0.78 15.59
N PHE A 90 1.89 -1.16 14.73
CA PHE A 90 0.92 -2.23 14.96
C PHE A 90 1.46 -3.62 14.58
N PHE A 91 2.60 -3.66 13.89
CA PHE A 91 3.26 -4.87 13.37
C PHE A 91 4.67 -5.08 13.95
N LYS A 92 4.92 -4.56 15.16
CA LYS A 92 6.10 -4.96 15.92
C LYS A 92 6.08 -6.49 15.99
N ASP A 93 7.13 -7.13 15.49
CA ASP A 93 7.33 -8.59 15.42
C ASP A 93 6.75 -9.33 14.18
N THR A 94 6.23 -8.61 13.18
CA THR A 94 5.77 -9.25 11.94
C THR A 94 6.82 -9.15 10.82
N ASN A 95 7.47 -10.26 10.49
CA ASN A 95 8.45 -10.33 9.39
C ASN A 95 7.81 -9.93 8.05
N ASN A 96 6.57 -10.38 7.78
CA ASN A 96 5.87 -10.04 6.53
C ASN A 96 5.65 -8.53 6.37
N PHE A 97 5.48 -7.78 7.46
CA PHE A 97 5.35 -6.32 7.38
C PHE A 97 6.66 -5.67 6.95
N SER A 98 7.79 -6.16 7.46
CA SER A 98 9.12 -5.69 7.07
C SER A 98 9.39 -5.99 5.60
N ASP A 99 9.03 -7.19 5.13
CA ASP A 99 9.16 -7.58 3.74
C ASP A 99 8.32 -6.68 2.82
N VAL A 100 7.05 -6.42 3.17
CA VAL A 100 6.19 -5.49 2.43
C VAL A 100 6.82 -4.09 2.36
N MET A 101 7.33 -3.58 3.48
CA MET A 101 8.01 -2.29 3.53
C MET A 101 9.24 -2.24 2.63
N ASP A 102 10.01 -3.32 2.54
CA ASP A 102 11.21 -3.37 1.71
C ASP A 102 10.87 -3.46 0.22
N HIS A 103 9.86 -4.25 -0.17
CA HIS A 103 9.35 -4.25 -1.54
C HIS A 103 8.79 -2.88 -1.95
N LEU A 104 8.07 -2.20 -1.07
CA LEU A 104 7.55 -0.85 -1.35
C LEU A 104 8.68 0.18 -1.56
N LYS A 105 9.81 0.07 -0.85
CA LYS A 105 10.98 0.94 -1.06
C LYS A 105 11.65 0.67 -2.42
N LYS A 106 11.69 -0.59 -2.87
CA LYS A 106 12.23 -0.96 -4.19
C LYS A 106 11.43 -0.34 -5.34
N LEU A 107 10.17 0.02 -5.14
CA LEU A 107 9.32 0.65 -6.16
C LEU A 107 9.59 2.15 -6.37
N GLU A 108 10.52 2.75 -5.62
CA GLU A 108 10.93 4.17 -5.75
C GLU A 108 9.75 5.16 -5.81
N LEU A 109 8.70 4.92 -5.02
CA LEU A 109 7.52 5.76 -4.99
C LEU A 109 7.88 7.20 -4.58
N GLN A 110 7.21 8.19 -5.20
CA GLN A 110 7.39 9.59 -4.86
C GLN A 110 7.19 9.84 -3.36
N ARG A 111 8.00 10.74 -2.78
CA ARG A 111 7.85 11.12 -1.37
C ARG A 111 6.58 11.92 -1.16
N ALA A 112 5.86 11.59 -0.09
CA ALA A 112 4.73 12.35 0.42
C ALA A 112 4.89 12.56 1.94
N PRO A 113 4.21 13.56 2.51
CA PRO A 113 4.25 13.82 3.95
C PRO A 113 3.70 12.64 4.75
N ASP A 114 4.19 12.50 5.99
CA ASP A 114 3.68 11.50 6.93
C ASP A 114 2.23 11.79 7.35
N ILE A 115 1.53 10.74 7.78
CA ILE A 115 0.10 10.77 8.05
C ILE A 115 -0.14 10.58 9.55
N ALA A 116 -1.07 11.36 10.10
CA ALA A 116 -1.48 11.21 11.49
C ALA A 116 -2.33 9.94 11.69
N VAL A 117 -2.03 9.20 12.76
CA VAL A 117 -2.79 8.00 13.16
C VAL A 117 -3.77 8.39 14.27
N PRO A 118 -5.02 7.91 14.23
CA PRO A 118 -5.94 8.07 15.37
C PRO A 118 -5.33 7.52 16.65
N THR A 119 -5.47 8.26 17.76
CA THR A 119 -4.84 7.90 19.05
C THR A 119 -5.68 6.93 19.87
N ALA A 120 -6.99 6.89 19.66
CA ALA A 120 -7.89 5.98 20.35
C ALA A 120 -7.79 4.55 19.77
N THR A 121 -7.83 3.54 20.65
CA THR A 121 -7.57 2.13 20.32
C THR A 121 -8.47 1.56 19.21
N TYR A 122 -9.79 1.78 19.28
CA TYR A 122 -10.70 1.26 18.25
C TYR A 122 -10.53 1.99 16.91
N PRO A 123 -10.51 3.33 16.86
CA PRO A 123 -10.18 4.07 15.65
C PRO A 123 -8.83 3.71 15.03
N SER A 124 -7.79 3.43 15.84
CA SER A 124 -6.48 3.06 15.33
C SER A 124 -6.50 1.67 14.68
N LYS A 125 -7.21 0.69 15.25
CA LYS A 125 -7.41 -0.64 14.64
C LYS A 125 -8.20 -0.54 13.34
N MET A 126 -9.27 0.25 13.33
CA MET A 126 -10.03 0.52 12.11
C MET A 126 -9.13 1.16 11.05
N PHE A 127 -8.31 2.15 11.41
CA PHE A 127 -7.37 2.79 10.50
C PHE A 127 -6.40 1.79 9.86
N VAL A 128 -5.78 0.90 10.65
CA VAL A 128 -4.88 -0.15 10.14
C VAL A 128 -5.62 -1.05 9.14
N LYS A 129 -6.81 -1.53 9.51
CA LYS A 129 -7.65 -2.36 8.62
C LYS A 129 -7.95 -1.65 7.31
N CYS A 130 -8.32 -0.36 7.35
CA CYS A 130 -8.60 0.42 6.16
C CYS A 130 -7.39 0.55 5.22
N VAL A 131 -6.18 0.76 5.78
CA VAL A 131 -4.94 0.80 4.98
C VAL A 131 -4.72 -0.53 4.26
N LEU A 132 -4.82 -1.65 4.99
CA LEU A 132 -4.62 -2.98 4.42
C LEU A 132 -5.67 -3.29 3.33
N GLU A 133 -6.95 -3.15 3.62
CA GLU A 133 -8.02 -3.43 2.65
C GLU A 133 -7.90 -2.57 1.39
N THR A 134 -7.51 -1.31 1.55
CA THR A 134 -7.37 -0.41 0.42
C THR A 134 -6.16 -0.78 -0.43
N PHE A 135 -5.05 -1.13 0.19
CA PHE A 135 -3.87 -1.60 -0.52
C PHE A 135 -4.11 -2.96 -1.20
N SER A 136 -4.88 -3.84 -0.58
CA SER A 136 -5.35 -5.09 -1.19
C SER A 136 -6.07 -4.85 -2.53
N LYS A 137 -7.01 -3.88 -2.55
CA LYS A 137 -7.69 -3.46 -3.78
C LYS A 137 -6.72 -2.91 -4.84
N CYS A 138 -5.64 -2.23 -4.42
CA CYS A 138 -4.60 -1.75 -5.33
C CYS A 138 -3.83 -2.92 -5.98
N LEU A 139 -3.54 -3.96 -5.19
CA LEU A 139 -2.84 -5.17 -5.65
C LEU A 139 -3.76 -6.16 -6.38
N LYS A 140 -5.08 -6.00 -6.26
CA LYS A 140 -6.12 -6.92 -6.76
C LYS A 140 -6.02 -8.30 -6.14
N LEU A 141 -5.95 -8.33 -4.81
CA LEU A 141 -6.02 -9.53 -3.99
C LEU A 141 -7.45 -9.75 -3.48
#